data_AF-A0A1L8WA04-F1
#
_entry.id   AF-A0A1L8WA04-F1
#
_cell.length_a   1.000
_cell.length_b   1.000
_cell.length_c   1.000
_cell.angle_alpha   90.00
_cell.angle_beta   90.00
_cell.angle_gamma   90.00
#
_symmetry.space_group_name_H-M   'P 1'
#
loop_
_entity.id
_entity.type
_entity.pdbx_description
1 polymer ?
#
loop_
_entity_poly.entity_id
_entity_poly.type
_entity_poly.pdbx_seq_one_letter_code
_entity_poly.pdbx_strand_id
1 'polypeptide(L)'
;MELLLTNEAKDMLQTQLNEKEQVLLDIEDGDGPFANSRITCQLDTSFRLLIVKKETTNDLSLYSEKVETTIGPIWIKRNALLYMDDPTTIAVEPTYKSLQLKGASGLLKGNLQIVRPE
;
A
#
# COMPACT_ATOMS: atom_id res chain seq x y z
N MET A 1 0.20 0.29 15.18
CA MET A 1 -0.51 0.81 14.02
C MET A 1 -1.60 -0.14 13.61
N GLU A 2 -2.80 0.40 13.44
CA GLU A 2 -3.98 -0.24 12.92
C GLU A 2 -4.22 0.21 11.47
N LEU A 3 -4.44 -0.77 10.56
CA LEU A 3 -4.79 -0.54 9.16
C LEU A 3 -6.13 -1.19 8.87
N LEU A 4 -7.14 -0.37 8.58
CA LEU A 4 -8.51 -0.79 8.29
C LEU A 4 -8.75 -0.84 6.78
N LEU A 5 -9.64 -1.73 6.34
CA LEU A 5 -10.13 -1.79 4.95
C LEU A 5 -11.64 -1.63 4.96
N THR A 6 -12.17 -0.75 4.11
CA THR A 6 -13.62 -0.79 3.84
C THR A 6 -13.97 -2.05 3.05
N ASN A 7 -15.25 -2.46 3.07
CA ASN A 7 -15.68 -3.65 2.34
C ASN A 7 -15.40 -3.53 0.83
N GLU A 8 -15.61 -2.35 0.25
CA GLU A 8 -15.35 -2.10 -1.16
C GLU A 8 -13.85 -2.19 -1.50
N ALA A 9 -12.99 -1.68 -0.61
CA ALA A 9 -11.55 -1.76 -0.78
C ALA A 9 -11.04 -3.20 -0.65
N LYS A 10 -11.59 -3.93 0.33
CA LYS A 10 -11.36 -5.37 0.51
C LYS A 10 -11.72 -6.14 -0.76
N ASP A 11 -12.94 -5.97 -1.26
CA ASP A 11 -13.42 -6.68 -2.45
C ASP A 11 -12.53 -6.38 -3.66
N MET A 12 -12.20 -5.10 -3.88
CA MET A 12 -11.33 -4.72 -5.00
C MET A 12 -9.93 -5.33 -4.87
N LEU A 13 -9.31 -5.30 -3.69
CA LEU A 13 -7.99 -5.91 -3.49
C LEU A 13 -8.03 -7.43 -3.64
N GLN A 14 -9.08 -8.10 -3.16
CA GLN A 14 -9.23 -9.55 -3.33
C GLN A 14 -9.32 -9.95 -4.80
N THR A 15 -9.97 -9.16 -5.66
CA THR A 15 -10.01 -9.44 -7.11
C THR A 15 -8.64 -9.33 -7.78
N GLN A 16 -7.70 -8.60 -7.18
CA GLN A 16 -6.36 -8.41 -7.71
C GLN A 16 -5.36 -9.44 -7.21
N LEU A 17 -5.68 -10.21 -6.16
CA LEU A 17 -4.73 -11.10 -5.49
C LEU A 17 -4.96 -12.56 -5.87
N ASN A 18 -3.87 -13.32 -5.90
CA ASN A 18 -3.92 -14.79 -5.88
C ASN A 18 -3.19 -15.35 -4.65
N GLU A 19 -3.33 -16.66 -4.42
CA GLU A 19 -2.79 -17.33 -3.24
C GLU A 19 -1.25 -17.25 -3.11
N LYS A 20 -0.54 -17.01 -4.21
CA LYS A 20 0.93 -16.92 -4.27
C LYS A 20 1.44 -15.49 -4.12
N GLU A 21 0.55 -14.53 -3.92
CA GLU A 21 0.86 -13.10 -3.85
C GLU A 21 0.65 -12.53 -2.45
N GLN A 22 1.36 -11.45 -2.16
CA GLN A 22 1.24 -10.66 -0.95
C GLN A 22 1.22 -9.18 -1.28
N VAL A 23 0.63 -8.40 -0.37
CA VAL A 23 0.49 -6.95 -0.50
C VAL A 23 1.55 -6.27 0.35
N LEU A 24 2.24 -5.31 -0.24
CA LEU A 24 3.09 -4.36 0.45
C LEU A 24 2.48 -2.96 0.38
N LEU A 25 2.45 -2.23 1.49
CA LEU A 25 2.18 -0.80 1.52
C LEU A 25 3.52 -0.08 1.50
N ASP A 26 3.78 0.62 0.40
CA ASP A 26 5.04 1.24 0.08
C ASP A 26 4.91 2.77 0.02
N ILE A 27 6.03 3.45 0.27
CA ILE A 27 6.24 4.86 -0.04
C ILE A 27 7.43 4.95 -1.00
N GLU A 28 7.19 5.49 -2.19
CA GLU A 28 8.27 5.71 -3.17
C GLU A 28 9.11 6.93 -2.75
N ASP A 29 10.28 6.64 -2.22
CA ASP A 29 11.27 7.58 -1.70
C ASP A 29 12.67 7.33 -2.29
N GLY A 30 12.78 6.46 -3.31
CA GLY A 30 14.04 6.07 -3.93
C GLY A 30 14.84 4.99 -3.18
N ASP A 31 14.34 4.45 -2.07
CA ASP A 31 14.99 3.39 -1.29
C ASP A 31 14.22 2.06 -1.37
N GLY A 32 14.97 0.96 -1.42
CA GLY A 32 14.45 -0.41 -1.48
C GLY A 32 14.38 -1.05 -2.87
N PRO A 33 13.99 -2.33 -2.93
CA PRO A 33 14.12 -3.15 -4.12
C PRO A 33 13.18 -2.75 -5.27
N PHE A 34 12.14 -1.98 -4.97
CA PHE A 34 11.13 -1.53 -5.93
C PHE A 34 11.21 -0.03 -6.22
N ALA A 35 12.30 0.63 -5.80
CA ALA A 35 12.54 2.03 -6.08
C ALA A 35 12.50 2.26 -7.60
N ASN A 36 11.56 3.09 -8.05
CA ASN A 36 11.47 3.47 -9.45
C ASN A 36 12.30 4.74 -9.66
N SER A 37 13.38 4.64 -10.41
CA SER A 37 14.28 5.76 -10.75
C SER A 37 13.59 6.89 -11.52
N ARG A 38 12.35 6.69 -11.96
CA ARG A 38 11.45 7.74 -12.44
C ARG A 38 10.81 8.42 -11.23
N ILE A 39 11.59 9.19 -10.48
CA ILE A 39 11.07 10.19 -9.55
C ILE A 39 10.20 11.13 -10.40
N THR A 40 8.89 10.90 -10.38
CA THR A 40 7.95 11.82 -10.99
C THR A 40 7.97 13.06 -10.11
N CYS A 41 7.94 14.25 -10.71
CA CYS A 41 7.75 15.52 -9.98
C CYS A 41 6.32 15.62 -9.40
N GLN A 42 5.80 14.54 -8.80
CA GLN A 42 4.53 14.53 -8.10
C GLN A 42 4.78 15.11 -6.70
N LEU A 43 4.09 16.22 -6.44
CA LEU A 43 4.07 16.89 -5.15
C LEU A 43 3.25 16.13 -4.08
N ASP A 44 2.66 14.98 -4.42
CA ASP A 44 1.85 14.19 -3.50
C ASP A 44 2.67 13.11 -2.78
N THR A 45 2.20 12.65 -1.62
CA THR A 45 2.85 11.53 -0.92
C THR A 45 2.80 10.29 -1.81
N SER A 46 3.94 9.67 -2.06
CA SER A 46 4.12 8.60 -3.04
C SER A 46 3.67 7.22 -2.55
N PHE A 47 2.61 7.16 -1.73
CA PHE A 47 2.04 5.90 -1.28
C PHE A 47 1.52 5.06 -2.44
N ARG A 48 1.81 3.77 -2.41
CA ARG A 48 1.30 2.77 -3.35
C ARG A 48 1.16 1.40 -2.68
N LEU A 49 0.33 0.56 -3.26
CA LEU A 49 0.26 -0.86 -2.93
C LEU A 49 1.03 -1.65 -3.96
N LEU A 50 1.99 -2.46 -3.51
CA LEU A 50 2.71 -3.39 -4.36
C LEU A 50 2.10 -4.78 -4.19
N ILE A 51 1.83 -5.45 -5.30
CA ILE A 51 1.49 -6.87 -5.30
C ILE A 51 2.72 -7.64 -5.80
N VAL A 52 3.29 -8.45 -4.92
CA VAL A 52 4.51 -9.23 -5.20
C VAL A 52 4.27 -10.70 -4.89
N LYS A 53 5.08 -11.59 -5.49
CA LYS A 53 5.06 -13.01 -5.15
C LYS A 53 5.56 -13.21 -3.71
N LYS A 54 4.98 -14.17 -3.00
CA LYS A 54 5.45 -14.60 -1.67
C LYS A 54 6.89 -15.14 -1.70
N GLU A 55 7.24 -15.81 -2.79
CA GLU A 55 8.57 -16.41 -3.02
C GLU A 55 9.52 -15.48 -3.82
N THR A 56 9.36 -14.16 -3.69
CA THR A 56 10.25 -13.22 -4.38
C THR A 56 11.69 -13.31 -3.84
N THR A 57 12.67 -13.12 -4.71
CA THR A 57 14.10 -13.03 -4.35
C THR A 57 14.53 -11.62 -3.94
N ASN A 58 13.63 -10.64 -4.06
CA ASN A 58 13.89 -9.26 -3.63
C ASN A 58 14.04 -9.17 -2.10
N ASP A 59 14.94 -8.32 -1.63
CA ASP A 59 15.09 -8.06 -0.20
C ASP A 59 13.94 -7.19 0.33
N LEU A 60 13.02 -7.83 1.06
CA LEU A 60 11.87 -7.16 1.67
C LEU A 60 12.12 -6.68 3.11
N SER A 61 13.38 -6.62 3.57
CA SER A 61 13.74 -6.21 4.94
C SER A 61 13.17 -4.85 5.37
N LEU A 62 12.98 -3.92 4.43
CA LEU A 62 12.36 -2.62 4.68
C LEU A 62 10.86 -2.71 5.00
N TYR A 63 10.18 -3.76 4.52
CA TYR A 63 8.75 -4.04 4.75
C TYR A 63 8.55 -4.88 6.01
N SER A 64 9.05 -4.38 7.14
CA SER A 64 9.13 -5.12 8.40
C SER A 64 7.88 -5.00 9.28
N GLU A 65 7.01 -4.03 9.01
CA GLU A 65 5.81 -3.79 9.81
C GLU A 65 4.65 -4.61 9.22
N LYS A 66 4.00 -5.44 10.04
CA LYS A 66 2.97 -6.36 9.57
C LYS A 66 1.63 -6.03 10.20
N VAL A 67 0.60 -5.87 9.37
CA VAL A 67 -0.79 -5.77 9.83
C VAL A 67 -1.59 -6.93 9.28
N GLU A 68 -2.22 -7.70 10.16
CA GLU A 68 -3.16 -8.75 9.77
C GLU A 68 -4.48 -8.13 9.33
N THR A 69 -4.95 -8.51 8.14
CA THR A 69 -6.22 -8.00 7.60
C THR A 69 -7.08 -9.15 7.09
N THR A 70 -8.35 -8.86 6.75
CA THR A 70 -9.26 -9.88 6.20
C THR A 70 -8.86 -10.41 4.83
N ILE A 71 -7.89 -9.78 4.14
CA ILE A 71 -7.37 -10.24 2.84
C ILE A 71 -6.00 -10.92 2.95
N GLY A 72 -5.56 -11.20 4.18
CA GLY A 72 -4.20 -11.61 4.50
C GLY A 72 -3.36 -10.46 5.04
N PRO A 73 -2.08 -10.71 5.35
CA PRO A 73 -1.22 -9.69 5.91
C PRO A 73 -0.85 -8.64 4.86
N ILE A 74 -0.84 -7.37 5.29
CA ILE A 74 -0.24 -6.26 4.56
C ILE A 74 1.07 -5.93 5.25
N TRP A 75 2.17 -6.00 4.51
CA TRP A 75 3.49 -5.60 5.00
C TRP A 75 3.77 -4.15 4.64
N ILE A 76 4.22 -3.36 5.59
CA ILE A 76 4.33 -1.92 5.48
C ILE A 76 5.80 -1.56 5.53
N LYS A 77 6.24 -0.75 4.58
CA LYS A 77 7.59 -0.18 4.60
C LYS A 77 7.73 0.67 5.86
N ARG A 78 8.74 0.38 6.69
CA ARG A 78 8.82 0.92 8.07
C ARG A 78 8.83 2.45 8.12
N ASN A 79 9.47 3.11 7.16
CA ASN A 79 9.53 4.57 7.13
C ASN A 79 8.22 5.23 6.63
N ALA A 80 7.31 4.47 6.00
CA ALA A 80 5.99 4.93 5.63
C ALA A 80 5.14 5.29 6.86
N LEU A 81 5.42 4.66 8.01
CA LEU A 81 4.75 4.94 9.30
C LEU A 81 4.84 6.41 9.72
N LEU A 82 5.92 7.11 9.33
CA LEU A 82 6.12 8.54 9.64
C LEU A 82 5.04 9.44 9.02
N TYR A 83 4.36 8.95 7.98
CA TYR A 83 3.36 9.68 7.19
C TYR A 83 1.95 9.07 7.31
N MET A 84 1.77 8.10 8.21
CA MET A 84 0.49 7.43 8.45
C MET A 84 -0.10 7.88 9.78
N ASP A 85 -1.43 7.94 9.84
CA ASP A 85 -2.16 8.10 11.10
C ASP A 85 -2.41 6.72 11.73
N ASP A 86 -2.71 6.68 13.02
CA ASP A 86 -3.14 5.47 13.72
C ASP A 86 -4.53 5.71 14.34
N PRO A 87 -5.63 5.14 13.79
CA PRO A 87 -5.68 4.20 12.66
C PRO A 87 -5.61 4.88 11.28
N THR A 88 -5.14 4.13 10.28
CA THR A 88 -5.25 4.46 8.86
C THR A 88 -6.26 3.52 8.18
N THR A 89 -7.01 4.02 7.20
CA THR A 89 -8.02 3.27 6.43
C THR A 89 -7.72 3.28 4.94
N ILE A 90 -7.75 2.11 4.30
CA ILE A 90 -7.84 1.97 2.85
C ILE A 90 -9.32 1.94 2.47
N ALA A 91 -9.74 2.87 1.62
CA ALA A 91 -11.13 3.03 1.17
C ALA A 91 -11.21 3.16 -0.35
N VAL A 92 -12.41 3.07 -0.92
CA VAL A 92 -12.68 3.37 -2.33
C VAL A 92 -13.28 4.76 -2.45
N GLU A 93 -12.73 5.59 -3.33
CA GLU A 93 -13.30 6.89 -3.65
C GLU A 93 -14.65 6.70 -4.38
N PRO A 94 -15.73 7.38 -3.94
CA PRO A 94 -17.08 7.12 -4.44
C PRO A 94 -17.29 7.43 -5.92
N THR A 95 -16.56 8.39 -6.49
CA THR A 95 -16.76 8.94 -7.85
C THR A 95 -16.00 8.14 -8.92
N TYR A 96 -14.69 8.01 -8.78
CA TYR A 96 -13.75 7.42 -9.72
C TYR A 96 -13.41 5.96 -9.39
N LYS A 97 -13.88 5.46 -8.24
CA LYS A 97 -13.65 4.09 -7.78
C LYS A 97 -12.17 3.72 -7.64
N SER A 98 -11.30 4.70 -7.40
CA SER A 98 -9.89 4.48 -7.06
C SER A 98 -9.72 4.18 -5.58
N LEU A 99 -8.67 3.43 -5.21
CA LEU A 99 -8.30 3.31 -3.80
C LEU A 99 -7.79 4.63 -3.24
N GLN A 100 -8.02 4.82 -1.95
CA GLN A 100 -7.52 5.93 -1.17
C GLN A 100 -6.94 5.44 0.14
N LEU A 101 -5.93 6.16 0.65
CA LEU A 101 -5.42 6.03 2.00
C LEU A 101 -5.91 7.24 2.81
N LYS A 102 -6.60 7.00 3.91
CA LYS A 102 -7.21 8.03 4.76
C LYS A 102 -6.81 7.83 6.21
N GLY A 103 -6.58 8.91 6.94
CA GLY A 103 -6.38 8.88 8.38
C GLY A 103 -7.18 9.98 9.07
N ALA A 104 -6.97 10.14 10.38
CA ALA A 104 -7.62 11.19 11.16
C ALA A 104 -7.27 12.60 10.66
N SER A 105 -6.08 12.77 10.08
CA SER A 105 -5.58 14.01 9.50
C SER A 105 -6.20 14.32 8.12
N GLY A 106 -7.01 13.40 7.58
CA GLY A 106 -7.72 13.55 6.31
C GLY A 106 -7.24 12.57 5.24
N LEU A 107 -7.15 13.05 4.00
CA LEU A 107 -6.73 12.23 2.86
C LEU A 107 -5.21 12.16 2.80
N LEU A 108 -4.64 10.98 3.06
CA LEU A 108 -3.20 10.73 2.93
C LEU A 108 -2.84 10.47 1.46
N LYS A 109 -3.63 9.68 0.73
CA LYS A 109 -3.45 9.45 -0.71
C LYS A 109 -4.78 9.26 -1.42
N GLY A 110 -5.06 10.07 -2.44
CA GLY A 110 -6.33 10.04 -3.18
C GLY A 110 -6.42 9.03 -4.33
N ASN A 111 -5.29 8.57 -4.84
CA ASN A 111 -5.19 7.55 -5.88
C ASN A 111 -4.10 6.56 -5.49
N LEU A 112 -4.40 5.72 -4.50
CA LEU A 112 -3.50 4.71 -3.98
C LEU A 112 -3.37 3.60 -5.02
N GLN A 113 -2.35 3.69 -5.87
CA GLN A 113 -2.19 2.79 -7.00
C GLN A 113 -1.82 1.39 -6.55
N ILE A 114 -2.37 0.39 -7.24
CA ILE A 114 -1.90 -1.00 -7.16
C ILE A 114 -0.88 -1.19 -8.28
N VAL A 115 0.34 -1.57 -7.92
CA VAL A 115 1.45 -1.77 -8.85
C VAL A 115 1.98 -3.19 -8.71
N ARG A 116 2.32 -3.81 -9.83
CA ARG A 116 2.99 -5.11 -9.89
C ARG A 116 4.41 -4.85 -10.41
N PRO A 117 5.40 -4.67 -9.52
CA PRO A 117 6.76 -4.43 -9.94
C PRO A 117 7.34 -5.68 -10.62
N GLU A 118 8.24 -5.47 -11.59
CA GLU A 118 8.97 -6.55 -12.27
C GLU A 118 10.03 -7.20 -11.37
#